data_AF-A0A3P7LGK2-F1
#
_entry.id   AF-A0A3P7LGK2-F1
#
_cell.length_a   1.000
_cell.length_b   1.000
_cell.length_c   1.000
_cell.angle_alpha   90.00
_cell.angle_beta   90.00
_cell.angle_gamma   90.00
#
_symmetry.space_group_name_H-M   'P 1'
#
loop_
_entity.id
_entity.type
_entity.pdbx_description
1 polymer ?
#
loop_
_entity_poly.entity_id
_entity_poly.type
_entity_poly.pdbx_seq_one_letter_code
_entity_poly.pdbx_strand_id
1 'polypeptide(L)' 'MPSPQEVEVFFRQLDVDGNRKISADDLLQCLNLEGITKADFEEFIASFDVNDDGCLDEDELRNVLLSLGF' A
#
# COMPACT_ATOMS: atom_id res chain seq x y z
N MET A 1 -5.27 -14.71 8.99
CA MET A 1 -5.83 -14.24 7.72
C MET A 1 -6.57 -12.96 8.05
N PRO A 2 -6.09 -11.80 7.60
CA PRO A 2 -6.76 -10.53 7.82
C PRO A 2 -8.17 -10.64 7.24
N SER A 3 -9.15 -10.15 8.00
CA SER A 3 -10.52 -10.09 7.51
C SER A 3 -10.61 -9.06 6.37
N PRO A 4 -11.54 -9.24 5.40
CA PRO A 4 -11.71 -8.26 4.30
C PRO A 4 -11.92 -6.84 4.83
N GLN A 5 -12.56 -6.73 5.99
CA GLN A 5 -12.84 -5.47 6.68
C GLN A 5 -11.57 -4.80 7.20
N GLU A 6 -10.61 -5.56 7.72
CA GLU A 6 -9.33 -5.00 8.16
C GLU A 6 -8.49 -4.51 6.99
N VAL A 7 -8.44 -5.29 5.90
CA VAL A 7 -7.76 -4.86 4.67
C VAL A 7 -8.40 -3.58 4.16
N GLU A 8 -9.73 -3.53 4.02
CA GLU A 8 -10.45 -2.34 3.54
C GLU A 8 -10.22 -1.11 4.43
N VAL A 9 -10.18 -1.27 5.76
CA VAL A 9 -9.91 -0.16 6.69
C VAL A 9 -8.48 0.36 6.53
N PHE A 10 -7.49 -0.53 6.44
CA PHE A 10 -6.09 -0.13 6.18
C PHE A 10 -5.95 0.51 4.81
N PHE A 11 -6.57 -0.09 3.80
CA PHE A 11 -6.58 0.39 2.43
C PHE A 11 -7.08 1.83 2.38
N ARG A 12 -8.25 2.08 2.96
CA ARG A 12 -8.89 3.39 2.97
C ARG A 12 -8.16 4.45 3.81
N GLN A 13 -7.32 4.02 4.75
CA GLN A 13 -6.46 4.94 5.50
C GLN A 13 -5.27 5.40 4.67
N LEU A 14 -4.84 4.59 3.70
CA LEU A 14 -3.65 4.85 2.90
C LEU A 14 -4.01 5.41 1.51
N ASP A 15 -5.12 5.00 0.90
CA ASP A 15 -5.70 5.52 -0.35
C ASP A 15 -6.26 6.94 -0.15
N VAL A 16 -5.47 7.96 -0.51
CA VAL A 16 -5.81 9.37 -0.29
C VAL A 16 -6.64 9.91 -1.46
N ASP A 17 -6.35 9.48 -2.68
CA ASP A 17 -7.06 9.94 -3.88
C ASP A 17 -8.39 9.19 -4.12
N GLY A 18 -8.60 8.05 -3.46
CA GLY A 18 -9.82 7.26 -3.51
C GLY A 18 -9.93 6.41 -4.78
N ASN A 19 -8.81 6.09 -5.43
CA ASN A 19 -8.79 5.30 -6.66
C ASN A 19 -8.83 3.78 -6.41
N ARG A 20 -8.90 3.34 -5.14
CA ARG A 20 -8.79 1.94 -4.71
C ARG A 20 -7.45 1.29 -5.06
N LYS A 21 -6.39 2.08 -5.10
CA LYS A 21 -4.98 1.70 -5.30
C LYS A 21 -4.12 2.53 -4.37
N ILE A 22 -2.99 1.99 -3.94
CA ILE A 22 -2.05 2.72 -3.08
C ILE A 22 -0.81 3.01 -3.90
N SER A 23 -0.67 4.24 -4.34
CA SER A 23 0.51 4.69 -5.06
C SER A 23 1.59 5.20 -4.10
N ALA A 24 2.82 5.34 -4.60
CA ALA A 24 3.89 5.95 -3.82
C ALA A 24 3.55 7.39 -3.37
N ASP A 25 2.73 8.10 -4.16
CA ASP A 25 2.22 9.43 -3.83
C ASP A 25 1.25 9.40 -2.65
N ASP A 26 0.33 8.41 -2.60
CA ASP A 26 -0.58 8.20 -1.48
C ASP A 26 0.19 7.91 -0.20
N LEU A 27 1.19 7.02 -0.25
CA LEU A 27 2.05 6.74 0.90
C LEU A 27 2.82 7.99 1.35
N LEU A 28 3.37 8.75 0.40
CA LEU A 28 4.07 10.00 0.70
C LEU A 28 3.13 11.02 1.37
N GLN A 29 1.89 11.14 0.89
CA GLN A 29 0.88 12.03 1.46
C GLN A 29 0.39 11.57 2.84
N CYS A 30 0.15 10.27 3.01
CA CYS A 30 -0.42 9.72 4.24
C CYS A 30 0.59 9.56 5.36
N LEU A 31 1.77 9.02 5.05
CA LEU A 31 2.81 8.77 6.05
C LEU A 31 3.66 10.02 6.29
N ASN A 32 3.83 10.89 5.28
CA ASN A 32 4.65 12.12 5.32
C ASN A 32 5.89 11.97 6.21
N LEU A 33 6.62 10.87 6.03
CA LEU A 33 7.74 10.49 6.89
C LEU A 33 8.95 11.35 6.54
N GLU A 34 9.41 12.14 7.51
CA GLU A 34 10.62 12.95 7.36
C GLU A 34 11.82 12.04 7.03
N GLY A 35 12.38 12.23 5.83
CA GLY A 35 13.57 11.51 5.37
C GLY A 35 13.32 10.31 4.45
N ILE A 36 12.07 9.98 4.14
CA ILE A 36 11.73 8.97 3.13
C ILE A 36 11.37 9.67 1.82
N THR A 37 11.95 9.23 0.72
CA THR A 37 11.66 9.79 -0.60
C THR A 37 10.61 8.96 -1.34
N LYS A 38 10.01 9.55 -2.37
CA LYS A 38 9.11 8.82 -3.27
C LYS A 38 9.75 7.54 -3.81
N ALA A 39 11.04 7.58 -4.13
CA ALA A 39 11.77 6.42 -4.64
C ALA A 39 11.83 5.26 -3.62
N ASP A 40 11.97 5.54 -2.32
CA ASP A 40 11.92 4.50 -1.29
C ASP A 40 10.53 3.85 -1.21
N PHE A 41 9.46 4.65 -1.36
CA PHE A 41 8.09 4.12 -1.43
C PHE A 41 7.83 3.35 -2.72
N GLU A 42 8.36 3.81 -3.86
CA GLU A 42 8.29 3.07 -5.13
C GLU A 42 9.01 1.73 -5.02
N GLU A 43 10.19 1.67 -4.40
CA GLU A 43 10.92 0.41 -4.20
C GLU A 43 10.17 -0.52 -3.22
N PHE A 44 9.56 0.04 -2.17
CA PHE A 44 8.71 -0.70 -1.26
C PHE A 44 7.49 -1.29 -1.98
N ILE A 45 6.77 -0.47 -2.73
CA ILE A 45 5.61 -0.90 -3.53
C ILE A 45 6.05 -1.96 -4.52
N ALA A 46 7.10 -1.73 -5.31
CA ALA A 46 7.60 -2.69 -6.31
C ALA A 46 8.03 -4.04 -5.70
N SER A 47 8.37 -4.10 -4.42
CA SER A 47 8.71 -5.35 -3.73
C SER A 47 7.49 -6.22 -3.42
N PHE A 48 6.30 -5.61 -3.41
CA PHE A 48 5.03 -6.24 -3.05
C PHE A 48 3.98 -6.24 -4.17
N ASP A 49 4.11 -5.30 -5.09
CA ASP A 49 3.37 -5.19 -6.34
C ASP A 49 3.72 -6.40 -7.21
N VAL A 50 2.75 -7.30 -7.34
CA VAL A 50 2.94 -8.57 -8.07
C VAL A 50 2.68 -8.34 -9.56
N ASN A 51 1.83 -7.36 -9.88
CA ASN A 51 1.39 -7.08 -11.24
C ASN A 51 2.24 -6.02 -11.95
N ASP A 52 3.14 -5.35 -11.22
CA ASP A 52 4.06 -4.30 -11.67
C ASP A 52 3.32 -3.10 -12.28
N ASP A 53 2.16 -2.73 -11.73
CA ASP A 53 1.39 -1.55 -12.14
C ASP A 53 1.80 -0.26 -11.43
N GLY A 54 2.76 -0.36 -10.49
CA GLY A 54 3.30 0.74 -9.70
C GLY A 54 2.41 1.18 -8.55
N CYS A 55 1.39 0.39 -8.21
CA CYS A 55 0.47 0.61 -7.10
C CYS A 55 0.22 -0.69 -6.35
N LEU A 56 -0.29 -0.61 -5.12
CA LEU A 56 -0.83 -1.77 -4.40
C LEU A 56 -2.35 -1.75 -4.47
N ASP A 57 -2.95 -2.77 -5.04
CA ASP A 57 -4.39 -2.99 -4.96
C ASP A 57 -4.81 -3.86 -3.76
N GLU A 58 -6.12 -3.97 -3.52
CA GLU A 58 -6.68 -4.62 -2.31
C GLU A 58 -6.19 -6.07 -2.15
N ASP A 59 -6.08 -6.80 -3.27
CA ASP A 59 -5.60 -8.19 -3.30
C ASP A 59 -4.10 -8.26 -2.97
N GLU A 60 -3.30 -7.34 -3.48
CA GLU A 60 -1.87 -7.26 -3.17
C GLU A 60 -1.63 -6.85 -1.73
N LEU A 61 -2.29 -5.81 -1.24
CA LEU A 61 -2.20 -5.39 0.16
C LEU A 61 -2.60 -6.53 1.12
N ARG A 62 -3.64 -7.30 0.76
CA ARG A 62 -4.04 -8.49 1.51
C ARG A 62 -2.93 -9.54 1.54
N ASN A 63 -2.28 -9.80 0.41
CA ASN A 63 -1.13 -10.71 0.35
C ASN A 63 0.05 -10.20 1.18
N VAL A 64 0.30 -8.88 1.18
CA VAL A 64 1.32 -8.25 2.04
C VAL A 64 1.01 -8.49 3.52
N LEU A 65 -0.21 -8.20 3.96
CA LEU A 65 -0.62 -8.40 5.36
C LEU A 65 -0.49 -9.87 5.79
N LEU A 66 -0.83 -10.80 4.89
CA LEU A 66 -0.61 -12.23 5.11
C LEU A 66 0.87 -12.59 5.19
N SER A 67 1.70 -12.01 4.32
CA SER A 67 3.14 -12.27 4.27
C SER A 67 3.89 -11.69 5.47
N LEU A 68 3.37 -10.60 6.05
CA LEU A 68 3.90 -9.96 7.26
C LEU A 68 3.46 -10.66 8.55
N GLY A 69 2.60 -11.69 8.46
CA GLY A 69 2.23 -12.55 9.59
C GLY A 69 1.13 -11.99 10.51
N PHE A 70 0.28 -11.10 9.99
CA PHE A 70 -0.95 -10.65 10.68
C PHE A 70 -2.11 -11.67 10.58
#